data_AF-A0A958BWB4-F1
#
_entry.id   AF-A0A958BWB4-F1
#
_cell.length_a   1.000
_cell.length_b   1.000
_cell.length_c   1.000
_cell.angle_alpha   90.00
_cell.angle_beta   90.00
_cell.angle_gamma   90.00
#
_symmetry.space_group_name_H-M   'P 1'
#
loop_
_entity.id
_entity.type
_entity.pdbx_description
1 polymer ?
#
loop_
_entity_poly.entity_id
_entity_poly.type
_entity_poly.pdbx_seq_one_letter_code
_entity_poly.pdbx_strand_id
1 'polypeptide(L)'
;VEDVSNLQALQLDLVYDPNVVQVIDADPGRDGVQVTVNSIFSGGFIARNEVNTTTGRITFAATLLGSGSINGAQNILTIDWKPQAAGTTALELENVILANGQGQAIASSSLDGAIEVSDSCASATGQLHLQGRSDHSGIVVTNAGGEQVETQTDGSFSIAGEPPFTFTYPGYLSGQADGALPVEVNQAENGESFQVSQLGTITLLAGDVNEDNIINILDLSLIAQRYRSDDPVADLNDNGVVDLFDLVTAAGNYDQQGPITNWNSE
;
A
#
# COMPACT_ATOMS: atom_id res chain seq x y z
N VAL A 1 13.79 -12.27 5.12
CA VAL A 1 14.31 -13.50 5.76
C VAL A 1 13.42 -13.83 6.93
N GLU A 2 13.13 -15.11 7.16
CA GLU A 2 12.23 -15.56 8.23
C GLU A 2 12.98 -16.54 9.16
N ASP A 3 12.56 -16.59 10.42
CA ASP A 3 13.05 -17.53 11.45
C ASP A 3 14.58 -17.67 11.57
N VAL A 4 15.32 -16.60 11.28
CA VAL A 4 16.79 -16.64 11.32
C VAL A 4 17.32 -16.46 12.74
N SER A 5 18.45 -17.11 13.03
CA SER A 5 19.19 -16.91 14.28
C SER A 5 20.66 -16.65 13.98
N ASN A 6 21.23 -15.67 14.69
CA ASN A 6 22.65 -15.30 14.63
C ASN A 6 23.16 -14.93 13.23
N LEU A 7 22.31 -14.40 12.36
CA LEU A 7 22.73 -13.91 11.05
C LEU A 7 23.60 -12.66 11.22
N GLN A 8 24.78 -12.63 10.60
CA GLN A 8 25.66 -11.46 10.59
C GLN A 8 25.96 -10.97 9.18
N ALA A 9 25.99 -11.86 8.19
CA ALA A 9 26.22 -11.50 6.80
C ALA A 9 25.24 -12.23 5.88
N LEU A 10 24.82 -11.56 4.82
CA LEU A 10 24.01 -12.14 3.75
C LEU A 10 24.57 -11.71 2.39
N GLN A 11 24.47 -12.63 1.45
CA GLN A 11 24.59 -12.38 0.01
C GLN A 11 23.37 -12.95 -0.70
N LEU A 12 22.91 -12.27 -1.74
CA LEU A 12 21.95 -12.79 -2.72
C LEU A 12 22.17 -12.15 -4.09
N ASP A 13 21.73 -12.86 -5.11
CA ASP A 13 21.36 -12.29 -6.39
C ASP A 13 19.83 -12.41 -6.57
N LEU A 14 19.20 -11.40 -7.15
CA LEU A 14 17.81 -11.44 -7.58
C LEU A 14 17.74 -11.22 -9.09
N VAL A 15 17.09 -12.14 -9.80
CA VAL A 15 16.89 -12.08 -11.25
C VAL A 15 15.45 -11.72 -11.57
N TYR A 16 15.27 -10.82 -12.55
CA TYR A 16 13.97 -10.37 -13.07
C TYR A 16 14.07 -10.10 -14.57
N ASP A 17 12.94 -9.96 -15.27
CA ASP A 17 12.88 -9.53 -16.67
C ASP A 17 12.90 -7.99 -16.76
N PRO A 18 14.00 -7.39 -17.26
CA PRO A 18 14.14 -5.95 -17.37
C PRO A 18 13.21 -5.30 -18.41
N ASN A 19 12.53 -6.11 -19.24
CA ASN A 19 11.55 -5.62 -20.21
C ASN A 19 10.13 -5.52 -19.63
N VAL A 20 9.86 -6.16 -18.49
CA VAL A 20 8.57 -6.09 -17.79
C VAL A 20 8.61 -5.01 -16.70
N VAL A 21 9.67 -4.97 -15.90
CA VAL A 21 9.89 -3.95 -14.85
C VAL A 21 11.35 -3.49 -14.82
N GLN A 22 11.60 -2.32 -14.25
CA GLN A 22 12.94 -1.81 -13.95
C GLN A 22 13.05 -1.37 -12.50
N VAL A 23 14.24 -1.47 -11.92
CA VAL A 23 14.49 -0.94 -10.58
C VAL A 23 14.63 0.59 -10.64
N ILE A 24 13.94 1.28 -9.74
CA ILE A 24 14.13 2.71 -9.49
C ILE A 24 15.34 2.86 -8.57
N ASP A 25 16.26 3.74 -8.94
CA ASP A 25 17.48 3.97 -8.19
C ASP A 25 17.19 4.61 -6.82
N ALA A 26 17.61 3.92 -5.75
CA ALA A 26 17.41 4.34 -4.38
C ALA A 26 18.34 5.48 -3.94
N ASP A 27 19.49 5.68 -4.61
CA ASP A 27 20.43 6.77 -4.30
C ASP A 27 20.96 7.43 -5.59
N PRO A 28 20.22 8.39 -6.16
CA PRO A 28 20.64 9.12 -7.35
C PRO A 28 21.96 9.91 -7.21
N GLY A 29 22.50 10.04 -6.00
CA GLY A 29 23.79 10.67 -5.73
C GLY A 29 24.98 9.73 -5.97
N ARG A 30 24.75 8.44 -6.21
CA ARG A 30 25.78 7.42 -6.42
C ARG A 30 25.71 6.86 -7.84
N ASP A 31 26.88 6.61 -8.42
CA ASP A 31 26.96 6.03 -9.77
C ASP A 31 26.34 4.62 -9.83
N GLY A 32 25.47 4.40 -10.82
CA GLY A 32 24.78 3.14 -11.07
C GLY A 32 23.35 3.17 -10.54
N VAL A 33 22.70 2.00 -10.47
CA VAL A 33 21.37 1.83 -9.86
C VAL A 33 21.51 0.95 -8.62
N GLN A 34 20.88 1.33 -7.52
CA GLN A 34 20.91 0.60 -6.25
C GLN A 34 19.49 0.41 -5.69
N VAL A 35 19.35 -0.56 -4.79
CA VAL A 35 18.11 -0.78 -4.04
C VAL A 35 18.21 -0.20 -2.63
N THR A 36 17.06 0.03 -2.00
CA THR A 36 16.99 0.50 -0.62
C THR A 36 17.44 -0.61 0.33
N VAL A 37 18.48 -0.34 1.11
CA VAL A 37 18.92 -1.24 2.19
C VAL A 37 18.18 -0.86 3.46
N ASN A 38 17.47 -1.81 4.05
CA ASN A 38 16.73 -1.53 5.28
C ASN A 38 17.66 -1.34 6.48
N SER A 39 17.15 -0.69 7.53
CA SER A 39 17.92 -0.27 8.72
C SER A 39 18.61 -1.41 9.48
N ILE A 40 18.31 -2.67 9.13
CA ILE A 40 18.91 -3.84 9.75
C ILE A 40 20.41 -3.96 9.56
N PHE A 41 20.95 -3.34 8.51
CA PHE A 41 22.40 -3.19 8.29
C PHE A 41 22.92 -1.82 8.71
N SER A 42 22.18 -1.06 9.52
CA SER A 42 22.68 0.19 10.11
C SER A 42 23.91 -0.09 10.98
N GLY A 43 25.02 0.59 10.69
CA GLY A 43 26.32 0.31 11.31
C GLY A 43 27.05 -0.93 10.74
N GLY A 44 26.53 -1.52 9.67
CA GLY A 44 27.17 -2.58 8.91
C GLY A 44 28.06 -2.06 7.77
N PHE A 45 28.50 -2.99 6.93
CA PHE A 45 29.24 -2.75 5.70
C PHE A 45 28.48 -3.37 4.53
N ILE A 46 28.17 -2.56 3.53
CA ILE A 46 27.54 -2.99 2.27
C ILE A 46 28.65 -3.22 1.25
N ALA A 47 28.96 -4.49 0.98
CA ALA A 47 29.99 -4.89 0.03
C ALA A 47 29.51 -4.78 -1.43
N ARG A 48 28.23 -5.09 -1.66
CA ARG A 48 27.56 -4.97 -2.96
C ARG A 48 26.13 -4.49 -2.78
N ASN A 49 25.73 -3.55 -3.62
CA ASN A 49 24.35 -3.12 -3.82
C ASN A 49 24.33 -2.48 -5.21
N GLU A 50 24.18 -3.33 -6.23
CA GLU A 50 24.33 -2.95 -7.62
C GLU A 50 23.22 -3.61 -8.43
N VAL A 51 22.59 -2.87 -9.34
CA VAL A 51 21.59 -3.38 -10.28
C VAL A 51 22.14 -3.29 -11.70
N ASN A 52 22.18 -4.43 -12.39
CA ASN A 52 22.36 -4.49 -13.83
C ASN A 52 21.00 -4.39 -14.53
N THR A 53 20.66 -3.17 -14.94
CA THR A 53 19.38 -2.85 -15.60
C THR A 53 19.24 -3.46 -17.01
N THR A 54 20.37 -3.88 -17.62
CA THR A 54 20.36 -4.51 -18.95
C THR A 54 20.00 -5.99 -18.85
N THR A 55 20.48 -6.69 -17.83
CA THR A 55 20.25 -8.13 -17.65
C THR A 55 19.19 -8.46 -16.60
N GLY A 56 18.65 -7.45 -15.90
CA GLY A 56 17.69 -7.64 -14.82
C GLY A 56 18.27 -8.43 -13.64
N ARG A 57 19.40 -7.98 -13.10
CA ARG A 57 20.03 -8.64 -11.94
C ARG A 57 20.37 -7.62 -10.85
N ILE A 58 19.95 -7.91 -9.63
CA ILE A 58 20.37 -7.20 -8.42
C ILE A 58 21.39 -8.08 -7.72
N THR A 59 22.58 -7.55 -7.42
CA THR A 59 23.61 -8.23 -6.64
C THR A 59 23.81 -7.51 -5.33
N PHE A 60 23.52 -8.21 -4.23
CA PHE A 60 23.59 -7.64 -2.89
C PHE A 60 24.44 -8.48 -1.95
N ALA A 61 25.29 -7.82 -1.18
CA ALA A 61 26.08 -8.44 -0.13
C ALA A 61 26.33 -7.43 1.00
N ALA A 62 26.01 -7.82 2.23
CA ALA A 62 26.16 -6.98 3.41
C ALA A 62 26.54 -7.78 4.65
N THR A 63 27.20 -7.12 5.60
CA THR A 63 27.55 -7.69 6.90
C THR A 63 27.42 -6.67 8.02
N LEU A 64 26.99 -7.08 9.20
CA LEU A 64 27.12 -6.28 10.41
C LEU A 64 28.57 -6.30 10.92
N LEU A 65 29.02 -5.19 11.48
CA LEU A 65 30.34 -5.08 12.08
C LEU A 65 30.33 -5.48 13.56
N GLY A 66 31.43 -6.06 14.04
CA GLY A 66 31.59 -6.44 15.44
C GLY A 66 30.69 -7.60 15.88
N SER A 67 30.01 -7.44 17.02
CA SER A 67 29.17 -8.48 17.61
C SER A 67 27.68 -8.35 17.26
N GLY A 68 27.33 -7.58 16.22
CA GLY A 68 25.95 -7.44 15.75
C GLY A 68 25.40 -8.76 15.23
N SER A 69 24.13 -9.04 15.53
CA SER A 69 23.41 -10.20 15.00
C SER A 69 21.95 -9.86 14.67
N ILE A 70 21.45 -10.53 13.65
CA ILE A 70 20.10 -10.44 13.12
C ILE A 70 19.36 -11.71 13.51
N ASN A 71 18.16 -11.54 14.07
CA ASN A 71 17.31 -12.64 14.52
C ASN A 71 15.83 -12.38 14.14
N GLY A 72 15.08 -13.46 14.00
CA GLY A 72 13.65 -13.44 13.69
C GLY A 72 13.36 -13.10 12.23
N ALA A 73 12.11 -12.71 11.95
CA ALA A 73 11.69 -12.25 10.63
C ALA A 73 12.13 -10.81 10.39
N GLN A 74 12.76 -10.57 9.24
CA GLN A 74 13.38 -9.29 8.92
C GLN A 74 13.35 -8.98 7.42
N ASN A 75 13.07 -7.71 7.10
CA ASN A 75 13.17 -7.19 5.73
C ASN A 75 14.60 -6.71 5.47
N ILE A 76 15.25 -7.28 4.46
CA ILE A 76 16.66 -7.00 4.15
C ILE A 76 16.78 -5.81 3.17
N LEU A 77 16.02 -5.88 2.08
CA LEU A 77 16.00 -4.90 0.99
C LEU A 77 14.56 -4.45 0.76
N THR A 78 14.43 -3.23 0.27
CA THR A 78 13.20 -2.71 -0.35
C THR A 78 13.55 -2.31 -1.78
N ILE A 79 12.78 -2.79 -2.74
CA ILE A 79 13.03 -2.58 -4.17
C ILE A 79 11.84 -1.81 -4.74
N ASP A 80 12.11 -0.61 -5.23
CA ASP A 80 11.11 0.20 -5.92
C ASP A 80 11.13 -0.14 -7.41
N TRP A 81 9.97 -0.47 -7.97
CA TRP A 81 9.83 -0.95 -9.34
C TRP A 81 9.12 0.08 -10.22
N LYS A 82 9.62 0.25 -11.44
CA LYS A 82 8.98 0.99 -12.52
C LYS A 82 8.49 0.02 -13.60
N PRO A 83 7.20 -0.03 -13.91
CA PRO A 83 6.70 -0.88 -15.00
C PRO A 83 7.28 -0.43 -16.36
N GLN A 84 7.57 -1.40 -17.23
CA GLN A 84 8.08 -1.19 -18.59
C GLN A 84 7.09 -1.68 -19.66
N ALA A 85 6.54 -2.88 -19.47
CA ALA A 85 5.54 -3.49 -20.35
C ALA A 85 4.69 -4.47 -19.53
N ALA A 86 3.46 -4.74 -19.99
CA ALA A 86 2.68 -5.79 -19.37
C ALA A 86 3.27 -7.18 -19.57
N GLY A 87 2.97 -8.05 -18.63
CA GLY A 87 3.49 -9.39 -18.50
C GLY A 87 3.82 -9.70 -17.04
N THR A 88 4.23 -10.94 -16.80
CA THR A 88 4.70 -11.38 -15.48
C THR A 88 6.20 -11.59 -15.53
N THR A 89 6.94 -11.02 -14.59
CA THR A 89 8.32 -11.38 -14.32
C THR A 89 8.40 -12.26 -13.08
N ALA A 90 9.11 -13.39 -13.17
CA ALA A 90 9.54 -14.09 -11.98
C ALA A 90 10.59 -13.24 -11.23
N LEU A 91 10.63 -13.39 -9.91
CA LEU A 91 11.65 -12.84 -9.02
C LEU A 91 12.43 -14.02 -8.43
N GLU A 92 13.50 -14.42 -9.12
CA GLU A 92 14.26 -15.64 -8.79
C GLU A 92 15.45 -15.30 -7.89
N LEU A 93 15.50 -15.94 -6.72
CA LEU A 93 16.58 -15.78 -5.76
C LEU A 93 17.71 -16.78 -6.06
N GLU A 94 18.86 -16.25 -6.47
CA GLU A 94 20.06 -17.02 -6.73
C GLU A 94 21.18 -16.70 -5.73
N ASN A 95 22.17 -17.59 -5.63
CA ASN A 95 23.40 -17.37 -4.87
C ASN A 95 23.16 -16.88 -3.42
N VAL A 96 22.06 -17.32 -2.80
CA VAL A 96 21.66 -16.93 -1.45
C VAL A 96 22.57 -17.61 -0.44
N ILE A 97 23.29 -16.81 0.33
CA ILE A 97 24.16 -17.26 1.41
C ILE A 97 23.81 -16.45 2.65
N LEU A 98 23.47 -17.15 3.72
CA LEU A 98 23.36 -16.60 5.08
C LEU A 98 24.57 -17.06 5.88
N ALA A 99 25.21 -16.18 6.63
CA ALA A 99 26.36 -16.52 7.46
C ALA A 99 26.27 -15.91 8.86
N ASN A 100 26.72 -16.68 9.86
CA ASN A 100 26.85 -16.21 11.24
C ASN A 100 28.14 -15.41 11.45
N GLY A 101 28.31 -14.84 12.66
CA GLY A 101 29.49 -14.04 12.99
C GLY A 101 30.82 -14.81 13.10
N GLN A 102 30.81 -16.12 12.86
CA GLN A 102 32.01 -16.96 12.75
C GLN A 102 32.35 -17.30 11.29
N GLY A 103 31.61 -16.74 10.32
CA GLY A 103 31.76 -17.04 8.90
C GLY A 103 31.20 -18.41 8.51
N GLN A 104 30.38 -19.04 9.36
CA GLN A 104 29.74 -20.32 9.04
C GLN A 104 28.39 -20.08 8.38
N ALA A 105 28.11 -20.86 7.34
CA ALA A 105 26.82 -20.80 6.65
C ALA A 105 25.67 -21.19 7.59
N ILE A 106 24.58 -20.44 7.52
CA ILE A 106 23.28 -20.76 8.11
C ILE A 106 22.47 -21.43 7.02
N ALA A 107 21.96 -22.64 7.29
CA ALA A 107 21.13 -23.35 6.34
C ALA A 107 19.83 -22.58 6.06
N SER A 108 19.49 -22.44 4.78
CA SER A 108 18.29 -21.72 4.33
C SER A 108 17.73 -22.33 3.05
N SER A 109 16.46 -22.06 2.79
CA SER A 109 15.83 -22.26 1.49
C SER A 109 15.35 -20.91 0.96
N SER A 110 15.35 -20.76 -0.37
CA SER A 110 14.76 -19.61 -1.03
C SER A 110 13.30 -19.89 -1.39
N LEU A 111 12.48 -18.86 -1.33
CA LEU A 111 11.14 -18.84 -1.92
C LEU A 111 11.13 -17.70 -2.93
N ASP A 112 10.93 -18.03 -4.20
CA ASP A 112 10.87 -17.06 -5.28
C ASP A 112 9.55 -16.28 -5.25
N GLY A 113 9.54 -15.13 -5.92
CA GLY A 113 8.35 -14.30 -6.09
C GLY A 113 7.99 -14.08 -7.56
N ALA A 114 7.02 -13.21 -7.80
CA ALA A 114 6.71 -12.70 -9.13
C ALA A 114 6.16 -11.28 -9.02
N ILE A 115 6.31 -10.51 -10.09
CA ILE A 115 5.60 -9.24 -10.30
C ILE A 115 4.79 -9.40 -11.58
N GLU A 116 3.52 -9.04 -11.50
CA GLU A 116 2.64 -8.93 -12.66
C GLU A 116 2.42 -7.45 -12.99
N VAL A 117 2.58 -7.12 -14.27
CA VAL A 117 2.22 -5.82 -14.84
C VAL A 117 1.09 -6.10 -15.83
N SER A 118 -0.08 -5.51 -15.62
CA SER A 118 -1.25 -5.77 -16.45
C SER A 118 -1.47 -4.62 -17.45
N ASP A 119 -1.70 -4.96 -18.73
CA ASP A 119 -2.19 -4.03 -19.76
C ASP A 119 -3.71 -3.76 -19.59
N SER A 120 -4.41 -4.71 -18.96
CA SER A 120 -5.81 -4.60 -18.60
C SER A 120 -5.92 -3.89 -17.26
N CYS A 121 -5.95 -2.57 -17.27
CA CYS A 121 -6.41 -1.83 -16.11
C CYS A 121 -7.94 -1.97 -16.01
N ALA A 122 -8.54 -3.17 -15.91
CA ALA A 122 -9.97 -3.25 -15.59
C ALA A 122 -10.20 -2.37 -14.36
N SER A 123 -10.81 -1.21 -14.56
CA SER A 123 -10.63 -0.10 -13.62
C SER A 123 -11.97 0.18 -13.00
N ALA A 124 -12.04 0.10 -11.68
CA ALA A 124 -13.16 0.66 -10.98
C ALA A 124 -12.99 2.17 -10.88
N THR A 125 -14.04 2.90 -11.26
CA THR A 125 -14.13 4.35 -11.09
C THR A 125 -15.38 4.69 -10.31
N GLY A 126 -15.30 5.73 -9.49
CA GLY A 126 -16.45 6.23 -8.74
C GLY A 126 -16.12 7.53 -8.02
N GLN A 127 -17.07 8.00 -7.22
CA GLN A 127 -16.89 9.14 -6.33
C GLN A 127 -17.19 8.73 -4.89
N LEU A 128 -16.28 9.06 -3.98
CA LEU A 128 -16.45 8.83 -2.54
C LEU A 128 -16.52 10.20 -1.85
N HIS A 129 -17.57 10.43 -1.07
CA HIS A 129 -17.74 11.65 -0.30
C HIS A 129 -17.55 11.40 1.20
N LEU A 130 -16.82 12.27 1.86
CA LEU A 130 -16.78 12.36 3.32
C LEU A 130 -17.93 13.24 3.79
N GLN A 131 -18.84 12.69 4.59
CA GLN A 131 -19.87 13.50 5.23
C GLN A 131 -19.25 14.65 6.04
N GLY A 132 -19.82 15.85 5.88
CA GLY A 132 -19.40 17.03 6.65
C GLY A 132 -18.18 17.76 6.10
N ARG A 133 -17.53 17.24 5.05
CA ARG A 133 -16.38 17.88 4.40
C ARG A 133 -16.71 18.33 2.97
N SER A 134 -15.92 19.27 2.45
CA SER A 134 -15.93 19.66 1.04
C SER A 134 -14.71 19.16 0.26
N ASP A 135 -13.62 18.84 0.98
CA ASP A 135 -12.49 18.11 0.44
C ASP A 135 -12.70 16.63 0.71
N HIS A 136 -12.71 15.84 -0.36
CA HIS A 136 -12.94 14.40 -0.32
C HIS A 136 -11.70 13.61 -0.74
N SER A 137 -10.52 14.24 -0.75
CA SER A 137 -9.25 13.58 -1.04
C SER A 137 -8.75 12.69 0.11
N GLY A 138 -7.86 11.76 -0.21
CA GLY A 138 -7.19 10.91 0.78
C GLY A 138 -8.02 9.72 1.29
N ILE A 139 -9.20 9.46 0.71
CA ILE A 139 -9.93 8.21 0.98
C ILE A 139 -9.17 7.08 0.29
N VAL A 140 -8.73 6.12 1.08
CA VAL A 140 -7.95 4.98 0.59
C VAL A 140 -8.90 3.97 -0.01
N VAL A 141 -8.74 3.72 -1.30
CA VAL A 141 -9.43 2.68 -2.06
C VAL A 141 -8.50 1.49 -2.19
N THR A 142 -8.94 0.30 -1.79
CA THR A 142 -8.16 -0.94 -1.91
C THR A 142 -8.92 -1.97 -2.74
N ASN A 143 -8.27 -2.62 -3.71
CA ASN A 143 -8.87 -3.74 -4.46
C ASN A 143 -8.57 -5.10 -3.79
N ALA A 144 -9.10 -6.20 -4.35
CA ALA A 144 -8.85 -7.55 -3.81
C ALA A 144 -7.38 -7.99 -3.84
N GLY A 145 -6.59 -7.45 -4.79
CA GLY A 145 -5.16 -7.70 -4.93
C GLY A 145 -4.30 -6.93 -3.93
N GLY A 146 -4.89 -6.01 -3.15
CA GLY A 146 -4.18 -5.16 -2.20
C GLY A 146 -3.57 -3.90 -2.81
N GLU A 147 -3.85 -3.60 -4.09
CA GLU A 147 -3.47 -2.33 -4.69
C GLU A 147 -4.28 -1.21 -4.07
N GLN A 148 -3.67 -0.03 -3.94
CA GLN A 148 -4.29 1.13 -3.30
C GLN A 148 -4.15 2.40 -4.14
N VAL A 149 -5.20 3.22 -4.12
CA VAL A 149 -5.18 4.60 -4.59
C VAL A 149 -5.88 5.49 -3.58
N GLU A 150 -5.61 6.78 -3.63
CA GLU A 150 -6.34 7.78 -2.86
C GLU A 150 -7.25 8.60 -3.78
N THR A 151 -8.40 9.04 -3.25
CA THR A 151 -9.31 9.94 -3.97
C THR A 151 -8.71 11.32 -4.16
N GLN A 152 -9.14 12.00 -5.22
CA GLN A 152 -8.89 13.42 -5.46
C GLN A 152 -9.80 14.31 -4.60
N THR A 153 -9.61 15.63 -4.62
CA THR A 153 -10.39 16.59 -3.81
C THR A 153 -11.90 16.50 -4.04
N ASP A 154 -12.34 16.15 -5.25
CA ASP A 154 -13.75 15.94 -5.59
C ASP A 154 -14.27 14.53 -5.24
N GLY A 155 -13.44 13.68 -4.63
CA GLY A 155 -13.79 12.32 -4.25
C GLY A 155 -13.62 11.30 -5.37
N SER A 156 -13.19 11.72 -6.57
CA SER A 156 -13.01 10.80 -7.70
C SER A 156 -11.81 9.86 -7.48
N PHE A 157 -11.95 8.62 -7.96
CA PHE A 157 -10.87 7.65 -8.01
C PHE A 157 -10.92 6.80 -9.29
N SER A 158 -9.77 6.21 -9.62
CA SER A 158 -9.63 5.14 -10.61
C SER A 158 -8.62 4.14 -10.06
N ILE A 159 -9.05 2.89 -9.88
CA ILE A 159 -8.20 1.82 -9.37
C ILE A 159 -8.29 0.63 -10.30
N ALA A 160 -7.15 0.01 -10.61
CA ALA A 160 -7.10 -1.24 -11.36
C ALA A 160 -7.60 -2.43 -10.50
N GLY A 161 -7.81 -3.56 -11.15
CA GLY A 161 -8.08 -4.84 -10.48
C GLY A 161 -9.55 -5.09 -10.17
N GLU A 162 -9.79 -6.21 -9.49
CA GLU A 162 -11.12 -6.79 -9.31
C GLU A 162 -11.66 -6.56 -7.89
N PRO A 163 -13.00 -6.60 -7.69
CA PRO A 163 -13.62 -6.50 -6.39
C PRO A 163 -13.25 -7.67 -5.44
N PRO A 164 -13.48 -7.54 -4.12
CA PRO A 164 -14.12 -6.39 -3.47
C PRO A 164 -13.22 -5.15 -3.45
N PHE A 165 -13.84 -3.99 -3.61
CA PHE A 165 -13.22 -2.70 -3.34
C PHE A 165 -13.61 -2.26 -1.94
N THR A 166 -12.63 -1.90 -1.11
CA THR A 166 -12.85 -1.34 0.22
C THR A 166 -12.41 0.11 0.27
N PHE A 167 -13.10 0.91 1.09
CA PHE A 167 -12.85 2.34 1.25
C PHE A 167 -12.67 2.66 2.73
N THR A 168 -11.60 3.36 3.08
CA THR A 168 -11.32 3.75 4.46
C THR A 168 -10.84 5.19 4.56
N TYR A 169 -11.25 5.86 5.64
CA TYR A 169 -10.77 7.17 6.04
C TYR A 169 -10.87 7.30 7.56
N PRO A 170 -9.84 7.78 8.28
CA PRO A 170 -9.86 7.88 9.74
C PRO A 170 -11.03 8.71 10.27
N GLY A 171 -11.74 8.21 11.28
CA GLY A 171 -12.90 8.88 11.86
C GLY A 171 -14.23 8.62 11.13
N TYR A 172 -14.23 7.80 10.08
CA TYR A 172 -15.40 7.48 9.25
C TYR A 172 -15.62 5.98 9.16
N LEU A 173 -16.88 5.57 9.05
CA LEU A 173 -17.22 4.19 8.75
C LEU A 173 -16.63 3.79 7.39
N SER A 174 -16.08 2.57 7.34
CA SER A 174 -15.59 1.99 6.09
C SER A 174 -16.72 1.80 5.07
N GLY A 175 -16.38 1.70 3.80
CA GLY A 175 -17.29 1.32 2.72
C GLY A 175 -16.80 0.13 1.91
N GLN A 176 -17.69 -0.48 1.14
CA GLN A 176 -17.36 -1.61 0.27
C GLN A 176 -18.19 -1.61 -1.03
N ALA A 177 -17.59 -2.15 -2.10
CA ALA A 177 -18.29 -2.58 -3.31
C ALA A 177 -17.84 -3.97 -3.77
N ASP A 178 -18.81 -4.87 -3.96
CA ASP A 178 -18.55 -6.25 -4.43
C ASP A 178 -18.64 -6.41 -5.95
N GLY A 179 -18.98 -5.33 -6.67
CA GLY A 179 -19.09 -5.33 -8.12
C GLY A 179 -19.54 -3.97 -8.65
N ALA A 180 -19.32 -3.75 -9.94
CA ALA A 180 -19.72 -2.53 -10.63
C ALA A 180 -20.66 -2.84 -11.79
N LEU A 181 -21.29 -1.79 -12.33
CA LEU A 181 -21.90 -1.92 -13.65
C LEU A 181 -20.77 -1.90 -14.70
N PRO A 182 -20.65 -2.93 -15.55
CA PRO A 182 -19.68 -2.89 -16.63
C PRO A 182 -20.05 -1.75 -17.60
N VAL A 183 -19.14 -0.80 -17.74
CA VAL A 183 -19.17 0.20 -18.80
C VAL A 183 -18.27 -0.30 -19.91
N GLU A 184 -18.87 -0.68 -21.04
CA GLU A 184 -18.10 -0.91 -22.26
C GLU A 184 -17.50 0.43 -22.70
N VAL A 185 -16.19 0.59 -22.54
CA VAL A 185 -15.49 1.73 -23.11
C VAL A 185 -14.92 1.32 -24.46
N ASN A 186 -15.18 2.14 -25.48
CA ASN A 186 -14.77 1.86 -26.85
C ASN A 186 -13.25 1.68 -26.94
N GLN A 187 -12.87 0.72 -27.80
CA GLN A 187 -11.55 0.16 -28.05
C GLN A 187 -10.37 1.14 -27.93
N ALA A 188 -9.28 0.69 -27.30
CA ALA A 188 -7.97 1.31 -27.45
C ALA A 188 -7.53 1.31 -28.92
N GLU A 189 -6.61 2.20 -29.33
CA GLU A 189 -6.16 2.35 -30.73
C GLU A 189 -5.60 1.07 -31.35
N ASN A 190 -5.22 0.08 -30.53
CA ASN A 190 -4.76 -1.25 -30.91
C ASN A 190 -5.89 -2.30 -31.11
N GLY A 191 -7.15 -1.93 -30.90
CA GLY A 191 -8.32 -2.80 -31.04
C GLY A 191 -8.65 -3.65 -29.81
N GLU A 192 -8.01 -3.40 -28.66
CA GLU A 192 -8.33 -4.09 -27.42
C GLU A 192 -9.52 -3.43 -26.70
N SER A 193 -10.45 -4.25 -26.22
CA SER A 193 -11.58 -3.82 -25.41
C SER A 193 -11.17 -3.79 -23.95
N PHE A 194 -11.54 -2.71 -23.26
CA PHE A 194 -11.25 -2.52 -21.85
C PHE A 194 -12.55 -2.40 -21.07
N GLN A 195 -12.62 -3.04 -19.90
CA GLN A 195 -13.77 -2.96 -19.02
C GLN A 195 -13.51 -1.87 -17.97
N VAL A 196 -14.28 -0.79 -18.01
CA VAL A 196 -14.35 0.13 -16.87
C VAL A 196 -15.57 -0.24 -16.06
N SER A 197 -15.39 -0.31 -14.77
CA SER A 197 -16.40 -0.66 -13.78
C SER A 197 -16.84 0.62 -13.08
N GLN A 198 -18.01 1.17 -13.41
CA GLN A 198 -18.49 2.37 -12.72
C GLN A 198 -19.27 1.97 -11.45
N LEU A 199 -18.75 2.36 -10.29
CA LEU A 199 -19.32 2.05 -8.99
C LEU A 199 -20.43 3.04 -8.57
N GLY A 200 -20.41 4.25 -9.13
CA GLY A 200 -21.34 5.33 -8.79
C GLY A 200 -20.78 6.24 -7.70
N THR A 201 -21.66 6.78 -6.85
CA THR A 201 -21.28 7.64 -5.71
C THR A 201 -21.71 7.03 -4.38
N ILE A 202 -20.85 7.11 -3.37
CA ILE A 202 -21.17 6.75 -1.99
C ILE A 202 -20.67 7.81 -1.01
N THR A 203 -21.31 7.93 0.15
CA THR A 203 -20.88 8.83 1.22
C THR A 203 -20.49 8.00 2.44
N LEU A 204 -19.25 8.16 2.90
CA LEU A 204 -18.80 7.59 4.17
C LEU A 204 -19.31 8.46 5.31
N LEU A 205 -19.89 7.82 6.32
CA LEU A 205 -20.48 8.48 7.48
C LEU A 205 -19.41 8.76 8.53
N ALA A 206 -19.38 9.99 9.04
CA ALA A 206 -18.41 10.41 10.04
C ALA A 206 -18.85 9.95 11.44
N GLY A 207 -17.89 9.61 12.30
CA GLY A 207 -18.12 9.33 13.72
C GLY A 207 -17.51 8.04 14.25
N ASP A 208 -16.80 7.25 13.45
CA ASP A 208 -16.09 6.04 13.89
C ASP A 208 -14.63 6.40 14.22
N VAL A 209 -14.41 7.04 15.37
CA VAL A 209 -13.10 7.61 15.74
C VAL A 209 -12.20 6.60 16.46
N ASN A 210 -12.75 5.45 16.86
CA ASN A 210 -11.99 4.33 17.41
C ASN A 210 -11.71 3.21 16.39
N GLU A 211 -12.22 3.35 15.16
CA GLU A 211 -12.01 2.45 14.02
C GLU A 211 -12.52 1.02 14.28
N ASP A 212 -13.61 0.87 15.02
CA ASP A 212 -14.27 -0.42 15.27
C ASP A 212 -15.43 -0.70 14.28
N ASN A 213 -15.67 0.22 13.34
CA ASN A 213 -16.69 0.17 12.30
C ASN A 213 -18.13 0.24 12.85
N ILE A 214 -18.32 0.74 14.08
CA ILE A 214 -19.62 0.93 14.74
C ILE A 214 -19.63 2.28 15.46
N ILE A 215 -20.43 3.22 14.97
CA ILE A 215 -20.57 4.52 15.63
C ILE A 215 -21.40 4.37 16.91
N ASN A 216 -20.77 4.45 18.07
CA ASN A 216 -21.43 4.26 19.35
C ASN A 216 -20.92 5.24 20.44
N ILE A 217 -21.28 4.98 21.70
CA ILE A 217 -20.92 5.85 22.82
C ILE A 217 -19.41 5.95 23.05
N LEU A 218 -18.64 4.93 22.65
CA LEU A 218 -17.18 4.95 22.76
C LEU A 218 -16.60 6.02 21.85
N ASP A 219 -17.09 6.17 20.63
CA ASP A 219 -16.70 7.24 19.71
C ASP A 219 -17.05 8.63 20.21
N LEU A 220 -18.31 8.81 20.61
CA LEU A 220 -18.77 10.10 21.15
C LEU A 220 -17.95 10.50 22.38
N SER A 221 -17.57 9.52 23.21
CA SER A 221 -16.72 9.77 24.38
C SER A 221 -15.30 10.18 24.00
N LEU A 222 -14.75 9.69 22.89
CA LEU A 222 -13.43 10.05 22.39
C LEU A 222 -13.44 11.45 21.76
N ILE A 223 -14.46 11.79 20.98
CA ILE A 223 -14.66 13.15 20.45
C ILE A 223 -14.77 14.14 21.61
N ALA A 224 -15.59 13.82 22.62
CA ALA A 224 -15.74 14.67 23.81
C ALA A 224 -14.43 14.83 24.62
N GLN A 225 -13.55 13.83 24.64
CA GLN A 225 -12.24 13.93 25.29
C GLN A 225 -11.27 14.85 24.54
N ARG A 226 -11.45 15.01 23.23
CA ARG A 226 -10.64 15.85 22.34
C ARG A 226 -11.23 17.25 22.12
N TYR A 227 -12.29 17.60 22.85
CA TYR A 227 -12.99 18.87 22.68
C TYR A 227 -12.05 20.09 22.78
N ARG A 228 -12.13 20.98 21.80
CA ARG A 228 -11.27 22.18 21.57
C ARG A 228 -9.81 21.88 21.20
N SER A 229 -9.45 20.65 20.85
CA SER A 229 -8.15 20.36 20.23
C SER A 229 -8.22 20.47 18.72
N ASP A 230 -7.08 20.30 18.07
CA ASP A 230 -6.86 20.18 16.62
C ASP A 230 -6.65 18.71 16.22
N ASP A 231 -7.32 17.77 16.91
CA ASP A 231 -7.13 16.34 16.64
C ASP A 231 -7.79 15.98 15.30
N PRO A 232 -7.03 15.56 14.29
CA PRO A 232 -7.52 15.45 12.92
C PRO A 232 -8.52 14.30 12.71
N VAL A 233 -8.58 13.34 13.63
CA VAL A 233 -9.51 12.20 13.56
C VAL A 233 -10.85 12.55 14.21
N ALA A 234 -10.84 13.39 15.24
CA ALA A 234 -12.06 13.86 15.91
C ALA A 234 -12.62 15.17 15.32
N ASP A 235 -11.83 15.91 14.54
CA ASP A 235 -12.28 17.05 13.73
C ASP A 235 -12.90 16.52 12.42
N LEU A 236 -14.12 16.03 12.54
CA LEU A 236 -14.84 15.37 11.45
C LEU A 236 -15.18 16.34 10.31
N ASN A 237 -15.35 17.63 10.59
CA ASN A 237 -15.63 18.62 9.54
C ASN A 237 -14.39 19.39 9.03
N ASP A 238 -13.20 19.06 9.55
CA ASP A 238 -11.88 19.60 9.15
C ASP A 238 -11.80 21.13 9.21
N ASN A 239 -12.39 21.73 10.24
CA ASN A 239 -12.37 23.18 10.43
C ASN A 239 -11.19 23.66 11.31
N GLY A 240 -10.34 22.74 11.75
CA GLY A 240 -9.18 22.96 12.61
C GLY A 240 -9.50 22.91 14.11
N VAL A 241 -10.73 22.59 14.52
CA VAL A 241 -11.10 22.47 15.93
C VAL A 241 -12.20 21.43 16.17
N VAL A 242 -11.93 20.49 17.08
CA VAL A 242 -12.94 19.55 17.57
C VAL A 242 -13.96 20.30 18.44
N ASP A 243 -15.21 20.38 18.01
CA ASP A 243 -16.26 21.08 18.75
C ASP A 243 -17.63 20.37 18.73
N LEU A 244 -18.69 21.13 18.97
CA LEU A 244 -20.05 20.59 19.02
C LEU A 244 -20.51 20.06 17.65
N PHE A 245 -20.01 20.63 16.54
CA PHE A 245 -20.39 20.23 15.20
C PHE A 245 -19.86 18.84 14.86
N ASP A 246 -18.66 18.46 15.32
CA ASP A 246 -18.14 17.10 15.18
C ASP A 246 -18.96 16.11 16.01
N LEU A 247 -19.21 16.45 17.28
CA LEU A 247 -19.98 15.60 18.17
C LEU A 247 -21.41 15.35 17.65
N VAL A 248 -22.08 16.39 17.13
CA VAL A 248 -23.44 16.27 16.57
C VAL A 248 -23.42 15.51 15.25
N THR A 249 -22.37 15.63 14.44
CA THR A 249 -22.21 14.85 13.21
C THR A 249 -22.12 13.36 13.53
N ALA A 250 -21.24 12.96 14.45
CA ALA A 250 -21.12 11.57 14.90
C ALA A 250 -22.41 11.07 15.55
N ALA A 251 -23.03 11.88 16.43
CA ALA A 251 -24.29 11.50 17.08
C ALA A 251 -25.46 11.34 16.10
N GLY A 252 -25.44 12.06 14.97
CA GLY A 252 -26.42 11.88 13.88
C GLY A 252 -26.35 10.51 13.21
N ASN A 253 -25.19 9.85 13.30
CA ASN A 253 -24.94 8.52 12.75
C ASN A 253 -24.85 7.43 13.84
N TYR A 254 -25.37 7.68 15.03
CA TYR A 254 -25.32 6.71 16.13
C TYR A 254 -25.97 5.37 15.75
N ASP A 255 -25.38 4.26 16.20
CA ASP A 255 -25.71 2.86 15.88
C ASP A 255 -25.54 2.47 14.40
N GLN A 256 -24.96 3.33 13.55
CA GLN A 256 -24.57 2.94 12.20
C GLN A 256 -23.32 2.06 12.24
N GLN A 257 -23.26 1.11 11.31
CA GLN A 257 -22.18 0.14 11.19
C GLN A 257 -21.73 0.04 9.73
N GLY A 258 -20.43 -0.06 9.52
CA GLY A 258 -19.86 -0.37 8.21
C GLY A 258 -19.68 -1.88 7.96
N PRO A 259 -19.22 -2.26 6.77
CA PRO A 259 -18.97 -1.38 5.64
C PRO A 259 -20.28 -0.87 5.02
N ILE A 260 -20.29 0.41 4.65
CA ILE A 260 -21.39 1.04 3.92
C ILE A 260 -21.37 0.55 2.47
N THR A 261 -22.53 0.11 1.95
CA THR A 261 -22.67 -0.54 0.61
C THR A 261 -23.77 0.06 -0.27
N ASN A 262 -24.47 1.10 0.19
CA ASN A 262 -25.57 1.75 -0.52
C ASN A 262 -25.07 2.81 -1.52
N TRP A 263 -24.55 2.34 -2.65
CA TRP A 263 -24.19 3.18 -3.79
C TRP A 263 -25.41 3.84 -4.43
N ASN A 264 -25.28 5.12 -4.75
CA ASN A 264 -26.22 5.81 -5.64
C ASN A 264 -25.75 5.64 -7.09
N SER A 265 -26.63 5.14 -7.96
CA SER A 265 -26.41 5.22 -9.40
C SER A 265 -26.47 6.69 -9.83
N GLU A 266 -25.51 7.14 -10.63
CA GLU A 266 -25.61 8.44 -11.32
C GLU A 266 -26.85 8.51 -12.23
#